data_AF-A0A5R9KDZ8-F1
#
_entry.id   AF-A0A5R9KDZ8-F1
#
_cell.length_a   1.000
_cell.length_b   1.000
_cell.length_c   1.000
_cell.angle_alpha   90.00
_cell.angle_beta   90.00
_cell.angle_gamma   90.00
#
_symmetry.space_group_name_H-M   'P 1'
#
loop_
_entity.id
_entity.type
_entity.pdbx_description
1 polymer ?
#
loop_
_entity_poly.entity_id
_entity_poly.type
_entity_poly.pdbx_seq_one_letter_code
_entity_poly.pdbx_strand_id
1 'polypeptide(L)' 'MAENWVKAFQSGRMIRAEIAREILEQNEIPAVIVNRKDSSYPIFGTCEVHVPASDLLKAQTILTNEDALRETE' A
#
# COMPACT_ATOMS: atom_id res chain seq x y z
N MET A 1 -4.10 21.92 8.51
CA MET A 1 -4.24 20.59 9.13
C MET A 1 -3.45 19.62 8.28
N ALA A 2 -2.46 18.95 8.87
CA ALA A 2 -1.55 18.07 8.13
C ALA A 2 -2.31 16.85 7.62
N GLU A 3 -2.33 16.69 6.30
CA GLU A 3 -2.72 15.45 5.64
C GLU A 3 -1.68 14.37 5.99
N ASN A 4 -1.85 13.73 7.15
CA ASN A 4 -0.94 12.71 7.65
C ASN A 4 -1.19 11.39 6.89
N TRP A 5 -0.76 11.37 5.64
CA TRP A 5 -0.69 10.16 4.83
C TRP A 5 0.41 9.27 5.38
N VAL A 6 0.01 8.11 5.87
CA VAL A 6 0.89 7.14 6.52
C VAL A 6 1.01 5.90 5.63
N LYS A 7 2.19 5.28 5.66
CA LYS A 7 2.45 4.08 4.88
C LYS A 7 1.68 2.90 5.49
N ALA A 8 0.73 2.35 4.75
CA ALA A 8 0.02 1.14 5.12
C ALA A 8 0.68 -0.12 4.54
N PHE A 9 1.30 -0.01 3.37
CA PHE A 9 1.90 -1.14 2.67
C PHE A 9 3.12 -0.73 1.84
N GLN A 10 4.05 -1.65 1.61
CA GLN A 10 5.20 -1.46 0.74
C GLN A 10 5.54 -2.76 0.04
N SER A 11 5.85 -2.67 -1.26
CA SER A 11 6.27 -3.83 -2.03
C SER A 11 7.23 -3.45 -3.14
N GLY A 12 8.20 -4.32 -3.41
CA GLY A 12 9.06 -4.21 -4.60
C GLY A 12 8.33 -4.50 -5.91
N ARG A 13 7.09 -5.02 -5.85
CA ARG A 13 6.28 -5.33 -7.02
C ARG A 13 5.12 -4.34 -7.11
N MET A 14 5.07 -3.55 -8.18
CA MET A 14 4.00 -2.57 -8.44
C MET A 14 2.62 -3.22 -8.46
N ILE A 15 2.51 -4.45 -9.00
CA ILE A 15 1.26 -5.24 -8.99
C ILE A 15 0.72 -5.44 -7.57
N ARG A 16 1.57 -5.76 -6.59
CA ARG A 16 1.11 -5.92 -5.19
C ARG A 16 0.63 -4.60 -4.60
N ALA A 17 1.24 -3.47 -4.98
CA ALA A 17 0.79 -2.16 -4.52
C ALA A 17 -0.56 -1.75 -5.16
N GLU A 18 -0.79 -2.08 -6.43
CA GLU A 18 -2.08 -1.91 -7.10
C GLU A 18 -3.18 -2.74 -6.46
N ILE A 19 -2.94 -4.02 -6.20
CA ILE A 19 -3.91 -4.90 -5.53
C ILE A 19 -4.28 -4.31 -4.16
N ALA A 20 -3.28 -3.91 -3.37
CA ALA A 20 -3.52 -3.28 -2.07
C ALA A 20 -4.33 -1.98 -2.19
N ARG A 21 -4.04 -1.13 -3.20
CA ARG A 21 -4.82 0.09 -3.44
C ARG A 21 -6.28 -0.24 -3.75
N GLU A 22 -6.51 -1.17 -4.68
CA GLU A 22 -7.85 -1.52 -5.13
C GLU A 22 -8.71 -2.10 -3.99
N ILE A 23 -8.15 -2.99 -3.17
CA ILE A 23 -8.83 -3.53 -1.98
C ILE A 23 -9.21 -2.41 -1.01
N LEU A 24 -8.30 -1.47 -0.77
CA LEU A 24 -8.55 -0.34 0.13
C LEU A 24 -9.64 0.58 -0.43
N GLU A 25 -9.58 0.91 -1.73
CA GLU A 25 -10.58 1.73 -2.41
C GLU A 25 -11.97 1.07 -2.38
N GLN A 26 -12.06 -0.26 -2.56
CA GLN A 26 -13.32 -1.01 -2.43
C GLN A 26 -13.92 -0.94 -1.02
N ASN A 27 -13.09 -0.71 0.01
CA ASN A 27 -13.50 -0.55 1.40
C ASN A 27 -13.73 0.92 1.80
N GLU A 28 -13.84 1.82 0.81
CA GLU A 28 -13.98 3.27 0.96
C GLU A 28 -12.76 3.93 1.65
N ILE A 29 -11.59 3.30 1.57
CA ILE A 29 -10.34 3.85 2.11
C ILE A 29 -9.53 4.45 0.97
N PRO A 30 -9.28 5.76 0.95
CA PRO A 30 -8.46 6.38 -0.08
C PRO A 30 -7.01 5.92 0.08
N ALA A 31 -6.47 5.31 -0.97
CA ALA A 31 -5.11 4.79 -1.00
C ALA A 31 -4.34 5.38 -2.18
N VAL A 32 -3.10 5.81 -1.94
CA VAL A 32 -2.22 6.38 -2.97
C VAL A 32 -0.94 5.59 -3.09
N ILE A 33 -0.56 5.24 -4.32
CA ILE A 33 0.67 4.50 -4.60
C ILE A 33 1.77 5.52 -4.88
N VAL A 34 2.79 5.53 -4.02
CA VAL A 34 4.00 6.31 -4.17
C VAL A 34 5.08 5.41 -4.75
N ASN A 35 5.39 5.64 -6.03
CA ASN A 35 6.48 4.92 -6.69
C ASN A 35 7.82 5.59 -6.36
N ARG A 36 8.64 4.94 -5.52
CA ARG A 36 9.99 5.39 -5.16
C ARG A 36 11.05 4.90 -6.14
N LYS A 37 10.72 4.71 -7.41
CA LYS A 37 11.68 4.36 -8.45
C LYS A 37 12.50 5.58 -8.82
N ASP A 38 13.51 5.85 -8.02
CA ASP A 38 14.51 6.87 -8.34
C ASP A 38 15.28 6.39 -9.57
N SER A 39 15.25 7.18 -10.66
CA SER A 39 15.85 6.78 -11.95
C SER A 39 17.38 6.56 -11.85
N SER A 40 18.01 7.02 -10.77
CA SER A 40 19.42 6.78 -10.48
C SER A 40 19.74 5.41 -9.86
N TYR A 41 18.79 4.70 -9.24
CA TYR A 41 19.03 3.40 -8.58
C TYR A 41 17.95 2.36 -8.91
N PRO A 42 18.05 1.66 -10.05
CA PRO A 42 17.03 0.72 -10.54
C PRO A 42 16.82 -0.54 -9.68
N ILE A 43 17.68 -0.77 -8.67
CA ILE A 43 17.73 -2.04 -7.92
C ILE A 43 16.77 -2.03 -6.71
N PHE A 44 16.36 -0.86 -6.21
CA PHE A 44 15.53 -0.70 -5.01
C PHE A 44 14.23 0.09 -5.24
N GLY A 45 13.75 0.13 -6.49
CA GLY A 45 12.47 0.76 -6.82
C GLY A 45 11.30 -0.01 -6.20
N THR A 46 10.88 0.39 -4.99
CA THR A 46 9.69 -0.15 -4.32
C THR A 46 8.52 0.81 -4.46
N CYS A 47 7.32 0.27 -4.52
CA CYS A 47 6.08 1.03 -4.45
C CYS A 47 5.56 0.99 -3.02
N GLU A 48 5.20 2.15 -2.49
CA GLU A 48 4.63 2.32 -1.16
C GLU A 48 3.16 2.72 -1.32
N VAL A 49 2.25 2.11 -0.56
CA VAL A 49 0.84 2.50 -0.51
C VAL A 49 0.61 3.28 0.76
N HIS A 50 0.15 4.51 0.60
CA HIS A 50 -0.17 5.41 1.70
C HIS A 50 -1.68 5.59 1.82
N VAL A 51 -2.14 5.73 3.06
CA VAL A 51 -3.55 5.96 3.43
C VAL A 51 -3.63 7.07 4.48
N PRO A 52 -4.79 7.68 4.71
CA PRO A 52 -4.97 8.61 5.83
C PRO A 52 -4.69 7.93 7.17
N ALA A 53 -4.05 8.64 8.10
CA ALA A 53 -3.82 8.12 9.45
C ALA A 53 -5.10 7.68 10.17
N SER A 54 -6.25 8.29 9.86
CA SER A 54 -7.56 7.90 10.38
C SER A 54 -7.98 6.49 9.96
N ASP A 55 -7.61 6.07 8.75
CA ASP A 55 -8.00 4.79 8.16
C ASP A 55 -6.91 3.73 8.24
N LEU A 56 -5.71 4.08 8.74
CA LEU A 56 -4.57 3.16 8.86
C LEU A 56 -4.91 1.86 9.57
N LEU A 57 -5.68 1.93 10.67
CA LEU A 57 -6.09 0.74 11.43
C LEU A 57 -6.97 -0.19 10.57
N LYS A 58 -7.93 0.40 9.85
CA LYS A 58 -8.84 -0.35 8.97
C LYS A 58 -8.06 -0.94 7.79
N ALA A 59 -7.19 -0.15 7.18
CA ALA A 59 -6.32 -0.57 6.09
C ALA A 59 -5.43 -1.75 6.49
N GLN A 60 -4.76 -1.69 7.64
CA GLN A 60 -3.93 -2.78 8.14
C GLN A 60 -4.75 -4.05 8.42
N THR A 61 -5.94 -3.91 9.01
CA THR A 61 -6.83 -5.06 9.23
C THR A 61 -7.23 -5.71 7.91
N ILE A 62 -7.63 -4.93 6.91
CA ILE A 62 -8.03 -5.47 5.59
C ILE A 62 -6.84 -6.13 4.89
N LEU A 63 -5.69 -5.46 4.85
CA LEU A 63 -4.47 -6.00 4.22
C LEU A 63 -3.93 -7.26 4.92
N THR A 64 -4.17 -7.40 6.23
CA THR A 64 -3.78 -8.59 7.02
C THR A 64 -4.79 -9.72 6.85
N ASN A 65 -6.08 -9.38 6.74
CA ASN A 65 -7.18 -10.34 6.62
C ASN A 65 -7.33 -10.87 5.19
N GLU A 66 -6.94 -10.08 4.18
CA GLU A 66 -6.85 -10.54 2.81
C GLU A 66 -5.67 -11.52 2.71
N ASP A 67 -6.00 -12.81 2.77
CA ASP A 67 -5.10 -13.97 2.60
C ASP A 67 -4.35 -13.96 1.25
N ALA A 68 -4.64 -13.00 0.35
CA ALA A 68 -4.02 -12.84 -0.96
C ALA A 68 -2.51 -12.50 -0.95
N LEU A 69 -1.92 -12.17 0.21
CA LEU A 69 -0.47 -12.03 0.38
C LEU A 69 0.21 -13.26 0.98
N ARG A 70 -0.55 -14.27 1.38
CA ARG A 70 0.00 -15.53 1.89
C ARG A 70 0.36 -16.39 0.69
N GLU A 71 1.64 -16.41 0.36
CA GLU A 71 2.21 -17.63 -0.22
C GLU A 71 1.88 -18.74 0.79
N THR A 72 0.87 -19.55 0.46
CA THR A 72 0.72 -20.86 1.07
C THR A 72 1.95 -21.66 0.67
N GLU A 73 2.90 -21.78 1.60
CA GLU A 73 3.97 -22.79 1.50
C GLU A 73 3.38 -24.21 1.53
#